data_AF-A0A2D9X4J5-F1
#
_entry.id   AF-A0A2D9X4J5-F1
#
_cell.length_a   1.000
_cell.length_b   1.000
_cell.length_c   1.000
_cell.angle_alpha   90.00
_cell.angle_beta   90.00
_cell.angle_gamma   90.00
#
_symmetry.space_group_name_H-M   'P 1'
#
loop_
_entity.id
_entity.type
_entity.pdbx_description
1 polymer ?
#
loop_
_entity_poly.entity_id
_entity_poly.type
_entity_poly.pdbx_seq_one_letter_code
_entity_poly.pdbx_strand_id
1 'polypeptide(L)'
;MQEINLEAYSNEITDSYYYKRLQKELRAKKINNKTKTNTSQPPTTTITEKSSPKPSSNKTSLLDTKYFQDHVKLSSTELNNIINDPKKLKQNNIEELTEKFKYNAHEIMRHLSHKINFSERKEEFIEMYKYNLQQSRSHNIFTSRFAKFKVGIVGQILTAIGIPIETLKKLKKTSINDLFEQNNTDMQENIYHAELTEILHGKTKKNQKKIDLFISLQNHLITQMNNIGRLGFWSKQKLYEEKINQCEKIQEEFTAEKNHLEYLLHYLEQRESS
;
A
#
# COMPACT_ATOMS: atom_id res chain seq x y z
N MET A 1 34.00 -23.09 -34.35
CA MET A 1 33.01 -22.84 -33.27
C MET A 1 33.16 -23.95 -32.26
N GLN A 2 33.61 -23.63 -31.04
CA GLN A 2 33.72 -24.60 -29.94
C GLN A 2 32.48 -24.43 -29.05
N GLU A 3 31.72 -25.51 -28.86
CA GLU A 3 30.56 -25.54 -27.98
C GLU A 3 31.03 -25.59 -26.52
N ILE A 4 30.54 -24.64 -25.70
CA ILE A 4 30.83 -24.57 -24.28
C ILE A 4 29.95 -25.60 -23.57
N ASN A 5 30.58 -26.62 -22.99
CA ASN A 5 29.93 -27.71 -22.30
C ASN A 5 29.44 -27.27 -20.91
N LEU A 6 28.15 -26.92 -20.80
CA LEU A 6 27.52 -26.38 -19.58
C LEU A 6 27.44 -27.39 -18.41
N GLU A 7 27.60 -28.69 -18.66
CA GLU A 7 27.51 -29.72 -17.62
C GLU A 7 28.75 -29.79 -16.72
N ALA A 8 29.91 -29.32 -17.21
CA ALA A 8 31.14 -29.24 -16.42
C ALA A 8 31.02 -28.18 -15.30
N TYR A 9 30.36 -27.05 -15.58
CA TYR A 9 30.18 -25.95 -14.62
C TYR A 9 29.22 -26.29 -13.48
N SER A 10 28.23 -27.17 -13.68
CA SER A 10 27.32 -27.57 -12.61
C SER A 10 27.99 -28.40 -11.52
N ASN A 11 28.99 -29.20 -11.88
CA ASN A 11 29.68 -30.08 -10.92
C ASN A 11 30.66 -29.28 -10.04
N GLU A 12 31.37 -28.28 -10.59
CA GLU A 12 32.28 -27.42 -9.82
C GLU A 12 31.56 -26.59 -8.73
N ILE A 13 30.33 -26.17 -8.98
CA ILE A 13 29.53 -25.41 -8.01
C ILE A 13 29.14 -26.28 -6.80
N THR A 14 28.95 -27.59 -7.01
CA THR A 14 28.60 -28.52 -5.91
C THR A 14 29.79 -28.89 -5.03
N ASP A 15 31.02 -28.77 -5.55
CA ASP A 15 32.25 -29.04 -4.79
C ASP A 15 32.82 -27.84 -4.05
N SER A 16 32.30 -26.64 -4.31
CA SER A 16 32.66 -25.42 -3.59
C SER A 16 32.41 -25.57 -2.08
N TYR A 17 33.46 -25.29 -1.29
CA TYR A 17 33.45 -25.34 0.18
C TYR A 17 32.29 -24.54 0.79
N TYR A 18 31.95 -23.41 0.17
CA TYR A 18 30.83 -22.57 0.57
C TYR A 18 29.48 -23.29 0.44
N TYR A 19 29.27 -24.03 -0.65
CA TYR A 19 28.03 -24.74 -0.93
C TYR A 19 27.84 -25.93 0.03
N LYS A 20 28.92 -26.67 0.32
CA LYS A 20 28.92 -27.74 1.33
C LYS A 20 28.62 -27.22 2.75
N ARG A 21 29.14 -26.04 3.11
CA ARG A 21 28.84 -25.38 4.40
C ARG A 21 27.37 -24.98 4.50
N LEU A 22 26.81 -24.42 3.42
CA LEU A 22 25.42 -23.97 3.36
C LEU A 22 24.42 -25.15 3.45
N GLN A 23 24.73 -26.27 2.80
CA GLN A 23 23.94 -27.51 2.93
C GLN A 23 23.99 -28.09 4.36
N LYS A 24 25.16 -28.07 5.01
CA LYS A 24 25.31 -28.54 6.39
C LYS A 24 24.51 -27.68 7.37
N GLU A 25 24.48 -26.36 7.14
CA GLU A 25 23.70 -25.41 7.94
C GLU A 25 22.18 -25.59 7.76
N LEU A 26 21.72 -25.84 6.53
CA LEU A 26 20.31 -26.14 6.25
C LEU A 26 19.86 -27.48 6.86
N ARG A 27 20.72 -28.51 6.85
CA ARG A 27 20.43 -29.79 7.52
C ARG A 27 20.36 -29.63 9.04
N ALA A 28 21.29 -28.87 9.64
CA ALA A 28 21.26 -28.57 11.08
C ALA A 28 19.99 -27.81 11.50
N LYS A 29 19.54 -26.82 10.70
CA LYS A 29 18.27 -26.11 10.94
C LYS A 29 17.04 -27.04 10.85
N LYS A 30 17.03 -28.00 9.92
CA LYS A 30 15.94 -28.99 9.82
C LYS A 30 15.90 -29.94 11.01
N ILE A 31 17.06 -30.35 11.53
CA ILE A 31 17.14 -31.22 12.72
C ILE A 31 16.66 -30.46 13.96
N ASN A 32 17.07 -29.20 14.13
CA ASN A 32 16.63 -28.35 15.25
C ASN A 32 15.13 -28.01 15.23
N ASN A 33 14.50 -27.94 14.06
CA ASN A 33 13.05 -27.76 13.96
C ASN A 33 12.27 -29.05 14.24
N LYS A 34 12.88 -30.23 14.03
CA LYS A 34 12.28 -31.53 14.39
C LYS A 34 12.43 -31.87 15.87
N THR A 35 13.51 -31.45 16.53
CA THR A 35 13.66 -31.65 17.98
C THR A 35 12.76 -30.73 18.81
N LYS A 36 12.30 -29.60 18.26
CA LYS A 36 11.30 -28.72 18.91
C LYS A 36 9.85 -29.20 18.81
N THR A 37 9.55 -30.23 18.03
CA THR A 37 8.18 -30.71 17.78
C THR A 37 7.80 -32.00 18.51
N ASN A 38 8.72 -32.62 19.26
CA ASN A 38 8.47 -33.92 19.90
C ASN A 38 8.38 -33.90 21.44
N THR A 39 8.21 -32.74 22.08
CA THR A 39 7.92 -32.70 23.52
C THR A 39 6.71 -31.79 23.81
N SER A 40 5.58 -32.45 24.14
CA SER A 40 4.36 -32.01 24.85
C SER A 40 3.31 -31.06 24.18
N GLN A 41 2.26 -31.70 23.60
CA GLN A 41 0.78 -31.50 23.72
C GLN A 41 0.04 -30.17 23.33
N PRO A 42 -1.30 -30.21 23.02
CA PRO A 42 -1.98 -29.37 22.01
C PRO A 42 -2.99 -28.32 22.60
N PRO A 43 -3.85 -27.63 21.81
CA PRO A 43 -3.50 -26.59 20.84
C PRO A 43 -4.26 -25.27 21.12
N THR A 44 -3.61 -24.11 20.96
CA THR A 44 -4.33 -22.85 20.72
C THR A 44 -3.58 -22.01 19.71
N THR A 45 -4.28 -21.68 18.64
CA THR A 45 -3.87 -20.85 17.51
C THR A 45 -3.42 -19.46 17.93
N THR A 46 -2.15 -19.14 17.69
CA THR A 46 -1.67 -17.78 17.44
C THR A 46 -0.48 -17.85 16.48
N ILE A 47 -0.68 -17.32 15.28
CA ILE A 47 0.41 -17.01 14.34
C ILE A 47 1.03 -15.70 14.83
N THR A 48 2.26 -15.78 15.35
CA THR A 48 3.19 -14.66 15.39
C THR A 48 4.48 -15.10 14.71
N GLU A 49 4.71 -14.58 13.50
CA GLU A 49 6.02 -14.57 12.87
C GLU A 49 6.94 -13.60 13.62
N LYS A 50 8.15 -14.06 13.97
CA LYS A 50 9.29 -13.17 14.19
C LYS A 50 10.46 -13.63 13.33
N SER A 51 10.77 -12.80 12.36
CA SER A 51 12.03 -12.75 11.63
C SER A 51 13.15 -12.15 12.49
N SER A 52 14.40 -12.41 12.10
CA SER A 52 15.63 -11.82 12.63
C SER A 52 16.63 -11.65 11.46
N PRO A 53 17.79 -10.96 11.60
CA PRO A 53 17.93 -9.50 11.57
C PRO A 53 19.07 -9.01 10.62
N LYS A 54 19.03 -7.74 10.16
CA LYS A 54 20.16 -6.82 9.78
C LYS A 54 19.69 -5.71 8.79
N PRO A 55 20.45 -4.63 8.54
CA PRO A 55 20.90 -3.56 9.44
C PRO A 55 20.48 -2.14 8.94
N SER A 56 20.59 -1.16 9.84
CA SER A 56 20.51 0.31 9.67
C SER A 56 20.45 0.94 8.26
N SER A 57 19.40 1.72 8.01
CA SER A 57 19.53 3.08 7.46
C SER A 57 18.34 3.94 7.89
N ASN A 58 18.63 5.09 8.50
CA ASN A 58 17.73 6.03 9.13
C ASN A 58 16.52 6.45 8.26
N LYS A 59 15.32 5.99 8.62
CA LYS A 59 14.07 6.73 8.44
C LYS A 59 13.20 6.49 9.66
N THR A 60 13.24 7.42 10.60
CA THR A 60 12.28 7.51 11.70
C THR A 60 10.88 7.62 11.09
N SER A 61 10.05 6.61 11.32
CA SER A 61 8.63 6.69 10.97
C SER A 61 7.98 7.77 11.84
N LEU A 62 7.11 8.61 11.24
CA LEU A 62 6.40 9.69 11.94
C LEU A 62 5.42 9.21 13.04
N LEU A 63 5.32 7.90 13.26
CA LEU A 63 4.51 7.29 14.31
C LEU A 63 5.25 7.21 15.67
N ASP A 64 6.57 7.45 15.71
CA ASP A 64 7.39 7.42 16.95
C ASP A 64 7.57 8.81 17.58
N THR A 65 6.48 9.56 17.77
CA THR A 65 6.53 10.78 18.61
C THR A 65 6.27 10.40 20.07
N LYS A 66 6.85 11.16 21.01
CA LYS A 66 6.69 10.98 22.49
C LYS A 66 5.22 10.88 22.96
N TYR A 67 4.27 11.34 22.15
CA TYR A 67 2.83 11.32 22.42
C TYR A 67 2.12 10.03 21.96
N PHE A 68 2.84 9.15 21.25
CA PHE A 68 2.37 7.84 20.80
C PHE A 68 3.18 6.73 21.48
N GLN A 69 3.43 6.87 22.78
CA GLN A 69 3.88 5.77 23.63
C GLN A 69 2.69 5.32 24.49
N ASP A 70 2.16 4.14 24.20
CA ASP A 70 1.16 3.50 25.04
C ASP A 70 1.85 3.04 26.34
N HIS A 71 1.91 3.93 27.33
CA HIS A 71 2.48 3.66 28.64
C HIS A 71 1.53 2.81 29.49
N VAL A 72 1.09 1.67 28.97
CA VAL A 72 0.50 0.62 29.80
C VAL A 72 1.65 -0.23 30.33
N LYS A 73 2.29 0.26 31.40
CA LYS A 73 3.17 -0.57 32.22
C LYS A 73 2.29 -1.54 33.02
N LEU A 74 1.90 -2.66 32.40
CA LEU A 74 1.40 -3.81 33.15
C LEU A 74 2.61 -4.55 33.72
N SER A 75 3.24 -3.98 34.75
CA SER A 75 4.19 -4.75 35.56
C SER A 75 3.38 -5.77 36.37
N SER A 76 3.65 -7.05 36.16
CA SER A 76 2.98 -8.16 36.88
C SER A 76 3.16 -8.08 38.39
N THR A 77 4.16 -7.31 38.85
CA THR A 77 4.44 -7.00 40.25
C THR A 77 3.45 -6.01 40.86
N GLU A 78 2.99 -5.00 40.12
CA GLU A 78 1.98 -4.05 40.64
C GLU A 78 0.58 -4.69 40.65
N LEU A 79 0.29 -5.57 39.68
CA LEU A 79 -0.98 -6.30 39.61
C LEU A 79 -1.15 -7.25 40.81
N ASN A 80 -0.08 -7.92 41.24
CA ASN A 80 -0.12 -8.83 42.39
C ASN A 80 -0.28 -8.11 43.73
N ASN A 81 0.20 -6.86 43.85
CA ASN A 81 -0.01 -6.05 45.05
C ASN A 81 -1.46 -5.55 45.16
N ILE A 82 -2.16 -5.35 44.04
CA ILE A 82 -3.57 -4.92 44.00
C ILE A 82 -4.52 -6.11 44.28
N ILE A 83 -4.13 -7.33 43.90
CA ILE A 83 -4.93 -8.55 44.13
C ILE A 83 -4.93 -8.98 45.61
N ASN A 84 -3.88 -8.65 46.36
CA ASN A 84 -3.66 -9.16 47.72
C ASN A 84 -4.25 -8.30 48.86
N ASP A 85 -4.87 -7.15 48.58
CA ASP A 85 -5.57 -6.32 49.58
C ASP A 85 -7.09 -6.29 49.32
N PRO A 86 -7.86 -7.26 49.82
CA PRO A 86 -9.24 -7.47 49.39
C PRO A 86 -10.28 -6.81 50.30
N LYS A 87 -9.99 -5.68 50.96
CA LYS A 87 -10.99 -5.04 51.85
C LYS A 87 -10.94 -3.51 51.85
N LYS A 88 -12.10 -2.96 51.43
CA LYS A 88 -12.59 -1.57 51.55
C LYS A 88 -12.12 -0.61 50.45
N LEU A 89 -12.92 -0.48 49.38
CA LEU A 89 -13.49 0.82 48.94
C LEU A 89 -14.16 0.84 47.54
N LYS A 90 -14.18 -0.25 46.75
CA LYS A 90 -14.64 -0.13 45.34
C LYS A 90 -15.64 -1.18 44.82
N GLN A 91 -16.30 -1.95 45.69
CA GLN A 91 -17.30 -2.92 45.20
C GLN A 91 -18.61 -2.25 44.77
N ASN A 92 -19.12 -1.30 45.58
CA ASN A 92 -20.40 -0.63 45.30
C ASN A 92 -20.36 0.24 44.02
N ASN A 93 -19.23 0.89 43.72
CA ASN A 93 -19.11 1.74 42.52
C ASN A 93 -18.90 0.92 41.23
N ILE A 94 -18.32 -0.28 41.32
CA ILE A 94 -18.13 -1.15 40.16
C ILE A 94 -19.43 -1.89 39.84
N GLU A 95 -20.15 -2.37 40.86
CA GLU A 95 -21.46 -3.02 40.67
C GLU A 95 -22.48 -2.04 40.05
N GLU A 96 -22.57 -0.78 40.52
CA GLU A 96 -23.41 0.24 39.88
C GLU A 96 -22.99 0.57 38.44
N LEU A 97 -21.68 0.61 38.15
CA LEU A 97 -21.18 0.81 36.78
C LEU A 97 -21.45 -0.40 35.88
N THR A 98 -21.40 -1.62 36.40
CA THR A 98 -21.58 -2.83 35.58
C THR A 98 -23.03 -3.22 35.38
N GLU A 99 -23.95 -2.90 36.28
CA GLU A 99 -25.37 -3.24 36.11
C GLU A 99 -26.15 -2.19 35.31
N LYS A 100 -25.91 -0.89 35.53
CA LYS A 100 -26.62 0.19 34.81
C LYS A 100 -26.15 0.33 33.37
N PHE A 101 -24.86 0.16 33.09
CA PHE A 101 -24.33 0.33 31.73
C PHE A 101 -24.45 -0.94 30.85
N LYS A 102 -24.71 -2.14 31.40
CA LYS A 102 -24.77 -3.37 30.58
C LYS A 102 -25.90 -3.37 29.56
N TYR A 103 -26.99 -2.67 29.88
CA TYR A 103 -28.23 -2.68 29.09
C TYR A 103 -28.62 -1.30 28.53
N ASN A 104 -27.91 -0.24 28.91
CA ASN A 104 -28.25 1.12 28.50
C ASN A 104 -27.21 1.70 27.54
N ALA A 105 -27.33 1.33 26.26
CA ALA A 105 -26.46 1.79 25.19
C ALA A 105 -26.41 3.33 25.10
N HIS A 106 -27.48 4.03 25.49
CA HIS A 106 -27.57 5.49 25.42
C HIS A 106 -26.70 6.19 26.48
N GLU A 107 -26.63 5.65 27.70
CA GLU A 107 -25.74 6.15 28.75
C GLU A 107 -24.27 5.81 28.47
N ILE A 108 -23.99 4.60 27.96
CA ILE A 108 -22.63 4.25 27.48
C ILE A 108 -22.20 5.25 26.40
N MET A 109 -23.09 5.52 25.43
CA MET A 109 -22.80 6.46 24.35
C MET A 109 -22.56 7.86 24.89
N ARG A 110 -23.43 8.37 25.78
CA ARG A 110 -23.27 9.69 26.42
C ARG A 110 -21.97 9.81 27.22
N HIS A 111 -21.58 8.76 27.94
CA HIS A 111 -20.36 8.74 28.76
C HIS A 111 -19.07 8.63 27.91
N LEU A 112 -19.12 7.95 26.76
CA LEU A 112 -18.04 7.93 25.77
C LEU A 112 -18.00 9.21 24.92
N SER A 113 -19.16 9.80 24.63
CA SER A 113 -19.31 11.06 23.88
C SER A 113 -18.68 12.25 24.59
N HIS A 114 -18.72 12.30 25.93
CA HIS A 114 -18.05 13.36 26.68
C HIS A 114 -16.51 13.36 26.56
N LYS A 115 -15.89 12.29 26.07
CA LYS A 115 -14.42 12.19 25.90
C LYS A 115 -13.92 12.36 24.47
N ILE A 116 -14.79 12.38 23.46
CA ILE A 116 -14.36 12.45 22.06
C ILE A 116 -14.89 13.74 21.44
N ASN A 117 -14.04 14.77 21.41
CA ASN A 117 -14.37 16.02 20.74
C ASN A 117 -14.21 15.83 19.21
N PHE A 118 -15.28 15.36 18.56
CA PHE A 118 -15.28 15.15 17.11
C PHE A 118 -15.13 16.46 16.30
N SER A 119 -15.43 17.60 16.91
CA SER A 119 -15.28 18.91 16.27
C SER A 119 -13.81 19.27 16.02
N GLU A 120 -12.91 18.89 16.92
CA GLU A 120 -11.47 19.15 16.78
C GLU A 120 -10.85 18.30 15.66
N ARG A 121 -11.40 17.10 15.41
CA ARG A 121 -10.91 16.15 14.39
C ARG A 121 -11.65 16.27 13.05
N LYS A 122 -12.42 17.34 12.85
CA LYS A 122 -13.25 17.53 11.66
C LYS A 122 -12.44 17.42 10.35
N GLU A 123 -11.26 18.03 10.31
CA GLU A 123 -10.39 18.00 9.13
C GLU A 123 -9.88 16.59 8.83
N GLU A 124 -9.47 15.84 9.85
CA GLU A 124 -9.06 14.44 9.70
C GLU A 124 -10.20 13.56 9.14
N PHE A 125 -11.44 13.78 9.59
CA PHE A 125 -12.59 13.05 9.04
C PHE A 125 -12.86 13.42 7.58
N ILE A 126 -12.64 14.68 7.18
CA ILE A 126 -12.76 15.11 5.79
C ILE A 126 -11.70 14.42 4.92
N GLU A 127 -10.45 14.37 5.38
CA GLU A 127 -9.36 13.68 4.68
C GLU A 127 -9.61 12.18 4.59
N MET A 128 -10.02 11.56 5.70
CA MET A 128 -10.38 10.14 5.73
C MET A 128 -11.58 9.85 4.81
N TYR A 129 -12.53 10.78 4.69
CA TYR A 129 -13.63 10.66 3.74
C TYR A 129 -13.13 10.69 2.29
N LYS A 130 -12.27 11.64 1.93
CA LYS A 130 -11.66 11.71 0.59
C LYS A 130 -10.87 10.44 0.26
N TYR A 131 -10.02 9.99 1.19
CA TYR A 131 -9.19 8.81 1.01
C TYR A 131 -10.01 7.53 0.82
N ASN A 132 -11.02 7.32 1.67
CA ASN A 132 -11.90 6.16 1.51
C ASN A 132 -12.76 6.27 0.24
N LEU A 133 -13.12 7.48 -0.19
CA LEU A 133 -13.83 7.70 -1.45
C LEU A 133 -12.97 7.28 -2.65
N GLN A 134 -11.67 7.60 -2.65
CA GLN A 134 -10.72 7.12 -3.65
C GLN A 134 -10.61 5.59 -3.63
N GLN A 135 -10.39 4.99 -2.45
CA GLN A 135 -10.32 3.53 -2.34
C GLN A 135 -11.61 2.82 -2.76
N SER A 136 -12.77 3.46 -2.56
CA SER A 136 -14.07 2.92 -2.97
C SER A 136 -14.17 2.69 -4.48
N ARG A 137 -13.31 3.35 -5.28
CA ARG A 137 -13.26 3.24 -6.74
C ARG A 137 -12.11 2.36 -7.24
N SER A 138 -11.33 1.77 -6.34
CA SER A 138 -10.25 0.85 -6.69
C SER A 138 -10.75 -0.38 -7.49
N HIS A 139 -9.84 -1.00 -8.25
CA HIS A 139 -10.12 -2.21 -9.03
C HIS A 139 -10.39 -3.44 -8.13
N ASN A 140 -9.85 -3.46 -6.91
CA ASN A 140 -10.05 -4.55 -5.97
C ASN A 140 -11.46 -4.47 -5.35
N ILE A 141 -12.28 -5.48 -5.62
CA ILE A 141 -13.68 -5.54 -5.19
C ILE A 141 -13.82 -5.49 -3.66
N PHE A 142 -12.99 -6.22 -2.92
CA PHE A 142 -13.07 -6.25 -1.45
C PHE A 142 -12.70 -4.90 -0.85
N THR A 143 -11.59 -4.33 -1.30
CA THR A 143 -11.15 -3.00 -0.87
C THR A 143 -12.19 -1.95 -1.23
N SER A 144 -12.74 -1.99 -2.45
CA SER A 144 -13.80 -1.10 -2.91
C SER A 144 -15.03 -1.17 -2.02
N ARG A 145 -15.54 -2.38 -1.72
CA ARG A 145 -16.76 -2.57 -0.90
C ARG A 145 -16.54 -2.13 0.54
N PHE A 146 -15.41 -2.49 1.13
CA PHE A 146 -15.08 -2.08 2.49
C PHE A 146 -14.86 -0.56 2.60
N ALA A 147 -14.22 0.05 1.61
CA ALA A 147 -14.06 1.49 1.57
C ALA A 147 -15.41 2.22 1.38
N LYS A 148 -16.34 1.69 0.57
CA LYS A 148 -17.72 2.23 0.47
C LYS A 148 -18.43 2.23 1.82
N PHE A 149 -18.25 1.17 2.61
CA PHE A 149 -18.78 1.10 3.96
C PHE A 149 -18.17 2.18 4.88
N LYS A 150 -16.84 2.34 4.86
CA LYS A 150 -16.15 3.42 5.61
C LYS A 150 -16.63 4.81 5.21
N VAL A 151 -16.79 5.08 3.92
CA VAL A 151 -17.35 6.35 3.43
C VAL A 151 -18.74 6.62 4.03
N GLY A 152 -19.56 5.58 4.17
CA GLY A 152 -20.88 5.67 4.83
C GLY A 152 -20.78 6.09 6.30
N ILE A 153 -19.95 5.39 7.09
CA ILE A 153 -19.75 5.71 8.52
C ILE A 153 -19.18 7.12 8.70
N VAL A 154 -18.11 7.44 7.97
CA VAL A 154 -17.45 8.74 8.08
C VAL A 154 -18.38 9.86 7.62
N GLY A 155 -19.20 9.63 6.59
CA GLY A 155 -20.23 10.57 6.15
C GLY A 155 -21.30 10.83 7.20
N GLN A 156 -21.73 9.80 7.95
CA GLN A 156 -22.66 9.96 9.07
C GLN A 156 -22.04 10.77 10.21
N ILE A 157 -20.78 10.49 10.57
CA ILE A 157 -20.03 11.24 11.59
C ILE A 157 -19.90 12.71 11.18
N LEU A 158 -19.49 12.99 9.94
CA LEU A 158 -19.36 14.36 9.42
C LEU A 158 -20.69 15.12 9.44
N THR A 159 -21.80 14.43 9.15
CA THR A 159 -23.15 15.01 9.23
C THR A 159 -23.54 15.30 10.69
N ALA A 160 -23.22 14.39 11.62
CA ALA A 160 -23.47 14.57 13.04
C ALA A 160 -22.66 15.74 13.66
N ILE A 161 -21.46 16.02 13.13
CA ILE A 161 -20.65 17.20 13.49
C ILE A 161 -21.25 18.51 12.96
N GLY A 162 -22.26 18.45 12.08
CA GLY A 162 -22.95 19.62 11.55
C GLY A 162 -22.43 20.11 10.20
N ILE A 163 -21.68 19.28 9.46
CA ILE A 163 -21.29 19.61 8.09
C ILE A 163 -22.52 19.46 7.18
N PRO A 164 -22.92 20.51 6.43
CA PRO A 164 -24.10 20.44 5.59
C PRO A 164 -23.91 19.43 4.46
N ILE A 165 -24.97 18.68 4.16
CA ILE A 165 -24.98 17.64 3.13
C ILE A 165 -24.52 18.16 1.75
N GLU A 166 -24.74 19.44 1.47
CA GLU A 166 -24.31 20.09 0.23
C GLU A 166 -22.79 20.13 0.09
N THR A 167 -22.07 20.41 1.19
CA THR A 167 -20.61 20.42 1.17
C THR A 167 -20.04 19.02 0.98
N LEU A 168 -20.67 18.00 1.58
CA LEU A 168 -20.33 16.59 1.34
C LEU A 168 -20.57 16.17 -0.12
N LYS A 169 -21.66 16.65 -0.74
CA LYS A 169 -21.93 16.43 -2.18
C LYS A 169 -20.89 17.13 -3.06
N LYS A 170 -20.54 18.38 -2.76
CA LYS A 170 -19.47 19.11 -3.46
C LYS A 170 -18.14 18.37 -3.35
N LEU A 171 -17.76 17.97 -2.14
CA LEU A 171 -16.54 17.21 -1.86
C LEU A 171 -16.49 15.89 -2.62
N LYS A 172 -17.60 15.17 -2.67
CA LYS A 172 -17.71 13.93 -3.44
C LYS A 172 -17.53 14.20 -4.94
N LYS A 173 -18.12 15.27 -5.47
CA LYS A 173 -18.00 15.63 -6.88
C LYS A 173 -16.58 16.03 -7.24
N THR A 174 -15.93 16.87 -6.42
CA THR A 174 -14.53 17.28 -6.64
C THR A 174 -13.62 16.07 -6.62
N SER A 175 -13.70 15.23 -5.59
CA SER A 175 -12.85 14.03 -5.51
C SER A 175 -13.12 13.04 -6.65
N ILE A 176 -14.34 12.93 -7.17
CA ILE A 176 -14.62 12.10 -8.35
C ILE A 176 -13.96 12.68 -9.61
N ASN A 177 -13.97 14.00 -9.77
CA ASN A 177 -13.31 14.67 -10.89
C ASN A 177 -11.78 14.53 -10.78
N ASP A 178 -11.21 14.73 -9.59
CA ASP A 178 -9.76 14.56 -9.36
C ASP A 178 -9.32 13.13 -9.70
N LEU A 179 -10.12 12.12 -9.33
CA LEU A 179 -9.84 10.71 -9.68
C LEU A 179 -9.97 10.43 -11.18
N PHE A 180 -10.88 11.13 -11.86
CA PHE A 180 -11.01 11.02 -13.30
C PHE A 180 -9.77 11.59 -14.00
N GLU A 181 -9.33 12.78 -13.60
CA GLU A 181 -8.13 13.42 -14.15
C GLU A 181 -6.89 12.58 -13.86
N GLN A 182 -6.72 12.09 -12.62
CA GLN A 182 -5.62 11.22 -12.25
C GLN A 182 -5.61 9.93 -13.09
N ASN A 183 -6.75 9.24 -13.22
CA ASN A 183 -6.83 8.03 -14.05
C ASN A 183 -6.52 8.32 -15.52
N ASN A 184 -6.90 9.51 -16.01
CA ASN A 184 -6.57 9.93 -17.36
C ASN A 184 -5.06 10.08 -17.55
N THR A 185 -4.40 10.83 -16.67
CA THR A 185 -2.95 11.00 -16.70
C THR A 185 -2.21 9.66 -16.54
N ASP A 186 -2.61 8.83 -15.56
CA ASP A 186 -2.01 7.52 -15.33
C ASP A 186 -2.12 6.61 -16.57
N MET A 187 -3.25 6.69 -17.29
CA MET A 187 -3.45 5.93 -18.54
C MET A 187 -2.53 6.43 -19.66
N GLN A 188 -2.43 7.75 -19.82
CA GLN A 188 -1.58 8.36 -20.85
C GLN A 188 -0.11 8.02 -20.62
N GLU A 189 0.37 8.12 -19.38
CA GLU A 189 1.72 7.73 -18.98
C GLU A 189 1.97 6.23 -19.20
N ASN A 190 1.01 5.39 -18.81
CA ASN A 190 1.12 3.95 -19.02
C ASN A 190 1.21 3.58 -20.51
N ILE A 191 0.42 4.24 -21.37
CA ILE A 191 0.49 4.05 -22.83
C ILE A 191 1.84 4.55 -23.35
N TYR A 192 2.26 5.76 -22.98
CA TYR A 192 3.56 6.32 -23.38
C TYR A 192 4.71 5.36 -23.03
N HIS A 193 4.76 4.85 -21.80
CA HIS A 193 5.81 3.92 -21.37
C HIS A 193 5.74 2.57 -22.08
N ALA A 194 4.54 2.07 -22.39
CA ALA A 194 4.38 0.84 -23.15
C ALA A 194 4.92 1.00 -24.58
N GLU A 195 4.52 2.07 -25.28
CA GLU A 195 4.96 2.36 -26.66
C GLU A 195 6.46 2.65 -26.71
N LEU A 196 6.98 3.49 -25.80
CA LEU A 196 8.42 3.78 -25.71
C LEU A 196 9.25 2.52 -25.46
N THR A 197 8.77 1.62 -24.59
CA THR A 197 9.45 0.35 -24.31
C THR A 197 9.49 -0.54 -25.55
N GLU A 198 8.40 -0.58 -26.31
CA GLU A 198 8.31 -1.34 -27.55
C GLU A 198 9.22 -0.77 -28.64
N ILE A 199 9.28 0.56 -28.80
CA ILE A 199 10.14 1.25 -29.78
C ILE A 199 11.63 1.06 -29.44
N LEU A 200 12.04 1.31 -28.20
CA LEU A 200 13.46 1.30 -27.81
C LEU A 200 14.07 -0.10 -27.77
N HIS A 201 13.34 -1.08 -27.23
CA HIS A 201 13.91 -2.39 -26.92
C HIS A 201 13.37 -3.51 -27.81
N GLY A 202 12.36 -3.25 -28.63
CA GLY A 202 11.75 -4.23 -29.52
C GLY A 202 11.12 -5.44 -28.80
N LYS A 203 10.74 -6.44 -29.60
CA LYS A 203 9.97 -7.61 -29.18
C LYS A 203 10.86 -8.74 -28.64
N THR A 204 11.52 -8.49 -27.50
CA THR A 204 12.26 -9.54 -26.78
C THR A 204 11.39 -10.20 -25.70
N LYS A 205 11.69 -11.47 -25.35
CA LYS A 205 10.96 -12.20 -24.28
C LYS A 205 10.96 -11.47 -22.93
N LYS A 206 12.03 -10.71 -22.61
CA LYS A 206 12.11 -9.93 -21.36
C LYS A 206 11.22 -8.69 -21.43
N ASN A 207 11.17 -8.02 -22.58
CA ASN A 207 10.32 -6.84 -22.76
C ASN A 207 8.85 -7.21 -22.83
N GLN A 208 8.52 -8.38 -23.39
CA GLN A 208 7.14 -8.86 -23.41
C GLN A 208 6.56 -8.90 -22.00
N LYS A 209 7.32 -9.38 -21.00
CA LYS A 209 6.87 -9.37 -19.59
C LYS A 209 6.62 -7.96 -19.04
N LYS A 210 7.38 -6.95 -19.50
CA LYS A 210 7.16 -5.55 -19.12
C LYS A 210 5.91 -5.00 -19.81
N ILE A 211 5.71 -5.31 -21.08
CA ILE A 211 4.50 -4.95 -21.83
C ILE A 211 3.26 -5.57 -21.17
N ASP A 212 3.34 -6.84 -20.76
CA ASP A 212 2.25 -7.53 -20.06
C ASP A 212 1.90 -6.83 -18.73
N LEU A 213 2.89 -6.25 -18.03
CA LEU A 213 2.66 -5.42 -16.84
C LEU A 213 1.86 -4.15 -17.19
N PHE A 214 2.22 -3.44 -18.27
CA PHE A 214 1.50 -2.24 -18.72
C PHE A 214 0.08 -2.58 -19.19
N ILE A 215 -0.13 -3.73 -19.82
CA ILE A 215 -1.47 -4.22 -20.19
C ILE A 215 -2.30 -4.53 -18.94
N SER A 216 -1.68 -5.14 -17.91
CA SER A 216 -2.35 -5.39 -16.63
C SER A 216 -2.76 -4.08 -15.94
N LEU A 217 -1.85 -3.10 -15.89
CA LEU A 217 -2.13 -1.76 -15.37
C LEU A 217 -3.24 -1.06 -16.15
N GLN A 218 -3.22 -1.13 -17.48
CA GLN A 218 -4.29 -0.61 -18.33
C GLN A 218 -5.65 -1.21 -17.96
N ASN A 219 -5.75 -2.52 -17.76
CA ASN A 219 -6.99 -3.17 -17.33
C ASN A 219 -7.46 -2.70 -15.94
N HIS A 220 -6.53 -2.47 -15.01
CA HIS A 220 -6.86 -1.89 -13.71
C HIS A 220 -7.41 -0.47 -13.84
N LEU A 221 -6.79 0.37 -14.67
CA LEU A 221 -7.23 1.75 -14.92
C LEU A 221 -8.60 1.80 -15.62
N ILE A 222 -8.84 0.92 -16.59
CA ILE A 222 -10.16 0.75 -17.24
C ILE A 222 -11.23 0.39 -16.19
N THR A 223 -10.91 -0.55 -15.30
CA THR A 223 -11.82 -0.98 -14.23
C THR A 223 -12.11 0.16 -13.25
N GLN A 224 -11.09 0.94 -12.87
CA GLN A 224 -11.27 2.13 -12.03
C GLN A 224 -12.15 3.18 -12.70
N MET A 225 -11.95 3.45 -13.98
CA MET A 225 -12.77 4.41 -14.75
C MET A 225 -14.24 3.98 -14.81
N ASN A 226 -14.49 2.68 -15.01
CA ASN A 226 -15.82 2.10 -14.93
C ASN A 226 -16.42 2.27 -13.53
N ASN A 227 -15.63 2.02 -12.47
CA ASN A 227 -16.05 2.19 -11.09
C ASN A 227 -16.38 3.65 -10.73
N ILE A 228 -15.71 4.63 -11.34
CA ILE A 228 -15.99 6.06 -11.18
C ILE A 228 -17.36 6.43 -11.77
N GLY A 229 -17.83 5.69 -12.78
CA GLY A 229 -19.13 5.88 -13.44
C GLY A 229 -19.04 6.29 -14.91
N ARG A 230 -17.84 6.21 -15.52
CA ARG A 230 -17.59 6.52 -16.93
C ARG A 230 -17.42 5.22 -17.72
N LEU A 231 -18.52 4.46 -17.83
CA LEU A 231 -18.48 3.15 -18.49
C LEU A 231 -18.06 3.29 -19.95
N GLY A 232 -17.09 2.47 -20.36
CA GLY A 232 -16.64 2.42 -21.75
C GLY A 232 -15.90 3.68 -22.22
N PHE A 233 -15.50 4.58 -21.32
CA PHE A 233 -14.70 5.76 -21.67
C PHE A 233 -13.40 5.36 -22.39
N TRP A 234 -12.69 4.38 -21.84
CA TRP A 234 -11.54 3.74 -22.48
C TRP A 234 -11.99 2.68 -23.49
N SER A 235 -12.70 3.12 -24.53
CA SER A 235 -13.05 2.27 -25.66
C SER A 235 -11.79 1.88 -26.44
N LYS A 236 -11.87 0.80 -27.23
CA LYS A 236 -10.76 0.40 -28.10
C LYS A 236 -10.33 1.55 -29.03
N GLN A 237 -11.30 2.26 -29.59
CA GLN A 237 -11.03 3.41 -30.45
C GLN A 237 -10.24 4.49 -29.71
N LYS A 238 -10.68 4.89 -28.52
CA LYS A 238 -9.99 5.91 -27.73
C LYS A 238 -8.58 5.48 -27.34
N LEU A 239 -8.38 4.20 -27.03
CA LEU A 239 -7.05 3.67 -26.74
C LEU A 239 -6.13 3.73 -27.95
N TYR A 240 -6.63 3.52 -29.16
CA TYR A 240 -5.84 3.69 -30.38
C TYR A 240 -5.52 5.16 -30.67
N GLU A 241 -6.50 6.06 -30.50
CA GLU A 241 -6.28 7.50 -30.61
C GLU A 241 -5.20 7.96 -29.64
N GLU A 242 -5.27 7.56 -28.38
CA GLU A 242 -4.27 7.92 -27.38
C GLU A 242 -2.90 7.31 -27.69
N LYS A 243 -2.83 6.07 -28.18
CA LYS A 243 -1.58 5.47 -28.65
C LYS A 243 -0.93 6.29 -29.77
N ILE A 244 -1.71 6.74 -30.76
CA ILE A 244 -1.21 7.58 -31.85
C ILE A 244 -0.65 8.88 -31.27
N ASN A 245 -1.40 9.57 -30.42
CA ASN A 245 -0.96 10.81 -29.77
C ASN A 245 0.35 10.62 -28.99
N GLN A 246 0.49 9.52 -28.25
CA GLN A 246 1.73 9.24 -27.50
C GLN A 246 2.90 8.89 -28.43
N CYS A 247 2.66 8.18 -29.53
CA CYS A 247 3.70 7.91 -30.53
C CYS A 247 4.19 9.19 -31.22
N GLU A 248 3.28 10.10 -31.57
CA GLU A 248 3.64 11.43 -32.11
C GLU A 248 4.49 12.22 -31.12
N LYS A 249 4.09 12.23 -29.84
CA LYS A 249 4.86 12.86 -28.76
C LYS A 249 6.27 12.26 -28.61
N ILE A 250 6.39 10.94 -28.64
CA ILE A 250 7.69 10.24 -28.58
C ILE A 250 8.56 10.62 -29.78
N GLN A 251 7.97 10.71 -30.98
CA GLN A 251 8.67 11.14 -32.17
C GLN A 251 9.19 12.58 -32.04
N GLU A 252 8.37 13.51 -31.56
CA GLU A 252 8.78 14.89 -31.29
C GLU A 252 9.95 14.94 -30.30
N GLU A 253 9.87 14.22 -29.19
CA GLU A 253 10.93 14.13 -28.18
C GLU A 253 12.25 13.60 -28.78
N PHE A 254 12.20 12.55 -29.61
CA PHE A 254 13.39 12.03 -30.28
C PHE A 254 13.98 13.00 -31.30
N THR A 255 13.14 13.74 -32.05
CA THR A 255 13.64 14.76 -32.97
C THR A 255 14.28 15.93 -32.23
N ALA A 256 13.72 16.35 -31.10
CA ALA A 256 14.31 17.37 -30.24
C ALA A 256 15.65 16.90 -29.65
N GLU A 257 15.72 15.66 -29.16
CA GLU A 257 16.95 15.05 -28.64
C GLU A 257 18.04 14.97 -29.73
N LYS A 258 17.67 14.53 -30.93
CA LYS A 258 18.58 14.50 -32.09
C LYS A 258 19.17 15.89 -32.39
N ASN A 259 18.32 16.91 -32.50
CA ASN A 259 18.77 18.27 -32.80
C ASN A 259 19.69 18.81 -31.69
N HIS A 260 19.41 18.48 -30.43
CA HIS A 260 20.24 18.86 -29.29
C HIS A 260 21.62 18.19 -29.34
N LEU A 261 21.67 16.90 -29.67
CA LEU A 261 22.92 16.15 -29.81
C LEU A 261 23.77 16.66 -30.98
N GLU A 262 23.15 16.99 -32.11
CA GLU A 262 23.83 17.59 -33.27
C GLU A 262 24.45 18.95 -32.90
N TYR A 263 23.71 19.78 -32.16
CA TYR A 263 24.23 21.05 -31.64
C TYR A 263 25.44 20.85 -30.73
N LEU A 264 25.36 19.92 -29.78
CA LEU A 264 26.47 19.62 -28.87
C LEU A 264 27.71 19.11 -29.61
N LEU A 265 27.51 18.25 -30.61
CA LEU A 265 28.59 17.72 -31.43
C LEU A 265 29.30 18.85 -32.18
N HIS A 266 28.56 19.72 -32.87
CA HIS A 266 29.14 20.87 -33.56
C HIS A 266 29.86 21.85 -32.62
N TYR A 267 29.31 22.08 -31.43
CA TYR A 267 29.96 22.92 -30.43
C TYR A 267 31.31 22.33 -29.96
N LEU A 268 31.37 21.02 -29.75
CA LEU A 268 32.60 20.32 -29.36
C LEU A 268 33.65 20.35 -30.49
N GLU A 269 33.24 20.11 -31.74
CA GLU A 269 34.11 20.19 -32.91
C GLU A 269 34.73 21.59 -33.06
N GLN A 270 33.93 22.65 -32.90
CA GLN A 270 34.43 24.03 -32.94
C GLN A 270 35.45 24.32 -31.84
N ARG A 271 35.23 23.78 -30.64
CA ARG A 271 36.13 23.95 -29.50
C ARG A 271 37.45 23.19 -29.66
N GLU A 272 37.46 22.03 -30.31
CA GLU A 272 38.71 21.30 -30.63
C GLU A 272 39.51 21.96 -31.76
N SER A 273 38.83 22.70 -32.65
CA SER A 273 39.45 23.43 -33.76
C SER A 273 39.98 24.84 -33.42
N SER A 274 39.69 25.35 -32.21
CA SER A 274 40.13 26.67 -31.71
C SER A 274 41.29 26.55 -30.74
#